data_AF-A0A6B2C6P7-F1
#
_entry.id   AF-A0A6B2C6P7-F1
#
_cell.length_a   1.000
_cell.length_b   1.000
_cell.length_c   1.000
_cell.angle_alpha   90.00
_cell.angle_beta   90.00
_cell.angle_gamma   90.00
#
_symmetry.space_group_name_H-M   'P 1'
#
loop_
_entity.id
_entity.type
_entity.pdbx_description
1 polymer ?
#
loop_
_entity_poly.entity_id
_entity_poly.type
_entity_poly.pdbx_seq_one_letter_code
_entity_poly.pdbx_strand_id
1 'polypeptide(L)'
;MKLRINIVDSFDNSLARILEITHSKGSFETPTYAVSANYIDENILEGASLNGVVEIPVLISIKKLRRAINDIRFMERIENKIKRLINKTTKNSMIISLPLLEETKDIEPKISEPQELNMLTQYFAEISCHPEATVVCSPIFHKVPEQFYNHIINKFMETALSLNVYIAPSQPYAPRTTLNELVNIYRKWWKKEDKISRNLLCVDYNNSNAVSKYSFHNYVLTVKMLLEKEFEEPVAIYGVNVNYSRVKVKYEKISARDLFSYFIGLDVMGVNHKRIPLPSEVVERIKRKDETKSYKLLNRYEYMYVDIKDLLNKEIIANYKDHLKKILEKDEKIDDNIKKINMKIILEETDYLRKEIFKRSGAKHPLRYLEEKEGWKKDEYAANAVLKITKRYVEKTKTLDIYKT
;
A
#
# COMPACT_ATOMS: atom_id res chain seq x y z
N MET A 1 -8.69 18.53 10.02
CA MET A 1 -8.10 17.94 11.24
C MET A 1 -6.75 17.33 10.87
N LYS A 2 -5.71 17.56 11.69
CA LYS A 2 -4.38 16.94 11.53
C LYS A 2 -4.42 15.48 12.02
N LEU A 3 -3.71 14.57 11.35
CA LEU A 3 -3.54 13.19 11.84
C LEU A 3 -2.69 13.19 13.12
N ARG A 4 -3.13 12.43 14.13
CA ARG A 4 -2.34 12.17 15.34
C ARG A 4 -1.94 10.70 15.37
N ILE A 5 -0.68 10.43 15.65
CA ILE A 5 -0.14 9.07 15.69
C ILE A 5 0.62 8.90 17.00
N ASN A 6 0.21 7.92 17.80
CA ASN A 6 0.82 7.60 19.07
C ASN A 6 1.36 6.16 19.04
N ILE A 7 2.48 5.91 19.72
CA ILE A 7 2.94 4.54 19.96
C ILE A 7 2.14 3.99 21.14
N VAL A 8 1.43 2.89 20.93
CA VAL A 8 0.73 2.14 21.98
C VAL A 8 1.66 1.09 22.57
N ASP A 9 2.34 0.35 21.70
CA ASP A 9 3.29 -0.68 22.10
C ASP A 9 4.41 -0.83 21.06
N SER A 10 5.59 -1.27 21.49
CA SER A 10 6.76 -1.46 20.64
C SER A 10 7.74 -2.45 21.26
N PHE A 11 8.49 -3.16 20.42
CA PHE A 11 9.54 -4.07 20.87
C PHE A 11 10.92 -3.46 20.63
N ASP A 12 11.77 -3.45 21.66
CA ASP A 12 13.10 -2.83 21.56
C ASP A 12 14.03 -3.53 20.56
N ASN A 13 13.83 -4.83 20.35
CA ASN A 13 14.65 -5.67 19.46
C ASN A 13 13.97 -6.05 18.14
N SER A 14 12.84 -5.41 17.81
CA SER A 14 12.20 -5.61 16.51
C SER A 14 11.57 -4.32 15.98
N LEU A 15 11.21 -4.31 14.70
CA LEU A 15 10.48 -3.19 14.10
C LEU A 15 8.96 -3.32 14.27
N ALA A 16 8.48 -4.38 14.92
CA ALA A 16 7.07 -4.60 15.22
C ALA A 16 6.61 -3.62 16.31
N ARG A 17 5.47 -2.99 16.07
CA ARG A 17 4.86 -2.00 16.97
C ARG A 17 3.37 -1.86 16.70
N ILE A 18 2.66 -1.32 17.67
CA ILE A 18 1.26 -0.91 17.60
C ILE A 18 1.24 0.61 17.66
N LEU A 19 0.69 1.22 16.63
CA LEU A 19 0.40 2.65 16.59
C LEU A 19 -1.10 2.86 16.67
N GLU A 20 -1.54 3.84 17.46
CA GLU A 20 -2.88 4.38 17.36
C GLU A 20 -2.86 5.57 16.38
N ILE A 21 -3.63 5.47 15.30
CA ILE A 21 -3.78 6.54 14.30
C ILE A 21 -5.17 7.15 14.46
N THR A 22 -5.22 8.40 14.91
CA THR A 22 -6.45 9.19 15.08
C THR A 22 -6.61 10.18 13.93
N HIS A 23 -7.78 10.19 13.31
CA HIS A 23 -8.12 10.98 12.13
C HIS A 23 -9.53 11.59 12.24
N SER A 24 -9.95 12.40 11.25
CA SER A 24 -11.21 13.17 11.29
C SER A 24 -12.49 12.35 11.43
N LYS A 25 -12.42 11.04 11.24
CA LYS A 25 -13.56 10.13 11.22
C LYS A 25 -13.52 9.09 12.35
N GLY A 26 -12.43 9.02 13.12
CA GLY A 26 -12.26 8.01 14.15
C GLY A 26 -10.78 7.73 14.44
N SER A 27 -10.52 6.52 14.90
CA SER A 27 -9.17 6.00 15.10
C SER A 27 -9.11 4.51 14.80
N PHE A 28 -7.91 4.03 14.52
CA PHE A 28 -7.61 2.59 14.42
C PHE A 28 -6.19 2.31 14.88
N GLU A 29 -5.90 1.04 15.15
CA GLU A 29 -4.59 0.58 15.58
C GLU A 29 -3.88 -0.26 14.50
N THR A 30 -2.56 -0.12 14.42
CA THR A 30 -1.68 -0.90 13.53
C THR A 30 -1.12 -2.15 14.23
N PRO A 31 -0.63 -3.17 13.51
CA PRO A 31 -0.66 -3.34 12.05
C PRO A 31 -2.09 -3.45 11.52
N THR A 32 -2.32 -2.98 10.30
CA THR A 32 -3.61 -3.17 9.63
C THR A 32 -3.44 -3.28 8.12
N TYR A 33 -4.49 -3.78 7.45
CA TYR A 33 -4.57 -3.88 6.01
C TYR A 33 -5.57 -2.87 5.46
N ALA A 34 -5.18 -2.13 4.41
CA ALA A 34 -6.06 -1.21 3.74
C ALA A 34 -6.87 -1.94 2.66
N VAL A 35 -8.18 -1.69 2.62
CA VAL A 35 -9.10 -2.30 1.65
C VAL A 35 -9.35 -1.33 0.51
N SER A 36 -9.31 -1.79 -0.74
CA SER A 36 -9.72 -0.92 -1.85
C SER A 36 -11.23 -0.80 -1.93
N ALA A 37 -11.74 0.42 -2.09
CA ALA A 37 -13.17 0.67 -2.34
C ALA A 37 -13.71 0.00 -3.62
N ASN A 38 -12.83 -0.37 -4.57
CA ASN A 38 -13.23 -1.15 -5.74
C ASN A 38 -13.71 -2.56 -5.37
N TYR A 39 -13.23 -3.11 -4.26
CA TYR A 39 -13.51 -4.47 -3.81
C TYR A 39 -14.53 -4.55 -2.68
N ILE A 40 -15.02 -3.40 -2.18
CA ILE A 40 -16.12 -3.36 -1.21
C ILE A 40 -17.41 -3.78 -1.91
N ASP A 41 -17.99 -4.85 -1.40
CA ASP A 41 -19.28 -5.43 -1.77
C ASP A 41 -20.00 -5.98 -0.55
N GLU A 42 -21.30 -6.24 -0.69
CA GLU A 42 -22.17 -6.70 0.39
C GLU A 42 -22.03 -8.21 0.71
N ASN A 43 -21.05 -8.93 0.14
CA ASN A 43 -21.02 -10.40 0.29
C ASN A 43 -19.75 -10.94 0.96
N ILE A 44 -18.61 -10.25 0.83
CA ILE A 44 -17.32 -10.77 1.36
C ILE A 44 -16.68 -9.78 2.33
N LEU A 45 -16.72 -8.47 2.03
CA LEU A 45 -16.05 -7.42 2.79
C LEU A 45 -17.07 -6.41 3.34
N GLU A 46 -17.60 -6.68 4.53
CA GLU A 46 -18.64 -5.87 5.16
C GLU A 46 -18.30 -5.42 6.60
N GLY A 47 -19.05 -4.40 7.06
CA GLY A 47 -19.16 -4.03 8.47
C GLY A 47 -17.83 -3.65 9.12
N ALA A 48 -17.51 -4.32 10.23
CA ALA A 48 -16.33 -4.03 11.05
C ALA A 48 -15.00 -4.15 10.30
N SER A 49 -14.94 -4.95 9.23
CA SER A 49 -13.76 -5.12 8.36
C SER A 49 -13.35 -3.82 7.65
N LEU A 50 -14.24 -2.84 7.57
CA LEU A 50 -14.03 -1.55 6.91
C LEU A 50 -13.65 -0.43 7.88
N ASN A 51 -13.64 -0.66 9.20
CA ASN A 51 -13.37 0.37 10.21
C ASN A 51 -11.88 0.78 10.33
N GLY A 52 -11.00 0.23 9.49
CA GLY A 52 -9.59 0.62 9.40
C GLY A 52 -9.35 1.65 8.28
N VAL A 53 -8.59 1.22 7.27
CA VAL A 53 -8.18 2.07 6.15
C VAL A 53 -8.87 1.64 4.86
N VAL A 54 -9.46 2.59 4.15
CA VAL A 54 -10.06 2.36 2.83
C VAL A 54 -9.36 3.21 1.77
N GLU A 55 -8.90 2.55 0.72
CA GLU A 55 -8.18 3.14 -0.40
C GLU A 55 -9.13 3.52 -1.53
N ILE A 56 -9.04 4.78 -1.97
CA ILE A 56 -9.66 5.29 -3.20
C ILE A 56 -8.57 5.45 -4.25
N PRO A 57 -8.31 4.42 -5.08
CA PRO A 57 -7.27 4.53 -6.10
C PRO A 57 -7.76 5.39 -7.27
N VAL A 58 -7.02 6.47 -7.54
CA VAL A 58 -7.23 7.36 -8.69
C VAL A 58 -6.16 7.06 -9.73
N LEU A 59 -6.37 5.96 -10.46
CA LEU A 59 -5.51 5.54 -11.55
C LEU A 59 -5.93 6.24 -12.84
N ILE A 60 -5.07 7.12 -13.34
CA ILE A 60 -5.31 7.84 -14.60
C ILE A 60 -4.04 7.89 -15.44
N SER A 61 -4.20 7.77 -16.75
CA SER A 61 -3.08 7.93 -17.68
C SER A 61 -3.01 9.35 -18.22
N ILE A 62 -1.82 9.78 -18.65
CA ILE A 62 -1.61 11.09 -19.28
C ILE A 62 -2.56 11.27 -20.48
N LYS A 63 -2.77 10.23 -21.29
CA LYS A 63 -3.74 10.22 -22.39
C LYS A 63 -5.17 10.53 -21.92
N LYS A 64 -5.59 9.94 -20.81
CA LYS A 64 -6.93 10.16 -20.24
C LYS A 64 -7.07 11.56 -19.65
N LEU A 65 -6.02 12.10 -19.03
CA LEU A 65 -5.99 13.49 -18.57
C LEU A 65 -6.16 14.47 -19.73
N ARG A 66 -5.39 14.31 -20.82
CA ARG A 66 -5.52 15.13 -22.04
C ARG A 66 -6.94 15.10 -22.63
N ARG A 67 -7.56 13.91 -22.64
CA ARG A 67 -8.95 13.77 -23.07
C ARG A 67 -9.89 14.53 -22.14
N ALA A 68 -9.73 14.36 -20.84
CA ALA A 68 -10.63 14.92 -19.84
C ALA A 68 -10.65 16.46 -19.86
N ILE A 69 -9.52 17.10 -20.16
CA ILE A 69 -9.42 18.56 -20.35
C ILE A 69 -10.37 19.06 -21.46
N ASN A 70 -10.64 18.23 -22.47
CA ASN A 70 -11.43 18.61 -23.64
C ASN A 70 -12.83 17.96 -23.67
N ASP A 71 -13.18 17.12 -22.69
CA ASP A 71 -14.42 16.30 -22.68
C ASP A 71 -15.03 16.34 -21.28
N ILE A 72 -15.90 17.34 -21.04
CA ILE A 72 -16.60 17.55 -19.75
C ILE A 72 -17.38 16.30 -19.33
N ARG A 73 -18.02 15.60 -20.27
CA ARG A 73 -18.75 14.36 -19.94
C ARG A 73 -17.82 13.23 -19.52
N PHE A 74 -16.58 13.20 -20.00
CA PHE A 74 -15.57 12.26 -19.53
C PHE A 74 -15.05 12.63 -18.14
N MET A 75 -14.89 13.93 -17.85
CA MET A 75 -14.56 14.44 -16.52
C MET A 75 -15.60 14.03 -15.48
N GLU A 76 -16.88 14.36 -15.71
CA GLU A 76 -17.97 14.04 -14.79
C GLU A 76 -18.06 12.54 -14.51
N ARG A 77 -17.76 11.68 -15.51
CA ARG A 77 -17.73 10.23 -15.31
C ARG A 77 -16.62 9.79 -14.37
N ILE A 78 -15.45 10.43 -14.41
CA ILE A 78 -14.34 10.13 -13.49
C ILE A 78 -14.71 10.57 -12.09
N GLU A 79 -15.20 11.80 -11.92
CA GLU A 79 -15.60 12.34 -10.61
C GLU A 79 -16.73 11.52 -9.98
N ASN A 80 -17.77 11.20 -10.74
CA ASN A 80 -18.88 10.37 -10.28
C ASN A 80 -18.40 8.98 -9.87
N LYS A 81 -17.39 8.42 -10.56
CA LYS A 81 -16.78 7.15 -10.14
C LYS A 81 -16.09 7.29 -8.79
N ILE A 82 -15.31 8.34 -8.56
CA ILE A 82 -14.61 8.58 -7.29
C ILE A 82 -15.63 8.78 -6.16
N LYS A 83 -16.65 9.61 -6.39
CA LYS A 83 -17.75 9.84 -5.42
C LYS A 83 -18.46 8.54 -5.05
N ARG A 84 -18.78 7.70 -6.03
CA ARG A 84 -19.37 6.37 -5.78
C ARG A 84 -18.47 5.47 -4.93
N LEU A 85 -17.16 5.50 -5.14
CA LEU A 85 -16.22 4.71 -4.33
C LEU A 85 -16.15 5.21 -2.89
N ILE A 86 -16.17 6.53 -2.69
CA ILE A 86 -16.19 7.14 -1.35
C ILE A 86 -17.48 6.81 -0.61
N ASN A 87 -18.63 6.83 -1.30
CA ASN A 87 -19.92 6.48 -0.71
C ASN A 87 -20.04 5.02 -0.24
N LYS A 88 -19.14 4.11 -0.67
CA LYS A 88 -19.08 2.73 -0.19
C LYS A 88 -18.36 2.58 1.16
N THR A 89 -17.68 3.61 1.63
CA THR A 89 -16.88 3.56 2.86
C THR A 89 -17.75 3.72 4.11
N THR A 90 -17.26 3.29 5.29
CA THR A 90 -17.98 3.52 6.54
C THR A 90 -17.66 4.88 7.12
N LYS A 91 -18.54 5.38 8.00
CA LYS A 91 -18.36 6.69 8.66
C LYS A 91 -17.08 6.78 9.50
N ASN A 92 -16.55 5.63 9.95
CA ASN A 92 -15.38 5.57 10.83
C ASN A 92 -14.07 5.23 10.10
N SER A 93 -14.12 4.86 8.81
CA SER A 93 -12.92 4.53 8.05
C SER A 93 -12.01 5.74 7.83
N MET A 94 -10.69 5.53 7.89
CA MET A 94 -9.74 6.46 7.30
C MET A 94 -9.76 6.30 5.78
N ILE A 95 -10.25 7.30 5.06
CA ILE A 95 -10.30 7.28 3.59
C ILE A 95 -9.00 7.88 3.04
N ILE A 96 -8.21 7.07 2.33
CA ILE A 96 -6.99 7.51 1.67
C ILE A 96 -7.21 7.58 0.16
N SER A 97 -7.09 8.78 -0.41
CA SER A 97 -7.01 8.94 -1.86
C SER A 97 -5.59 8.63 -2.34
N LEU A 98 -5.47 7.79 -3.35
CA LEU A 98 -4.19 7.37 -3.93
C LEU A 98 -4.07 7.80 -5.39
N PRO A 99 -3.48 8.97 -5.66
CA PRO A 99 -3.23 9.42 -7.02
C PRO A 99 -2.12 8.58 -7.64
N LEU A 100 -2.46 7.84 -8.71
CA LEU A 100 -1.51 7.06 -9.50
C LEU A 100 -1.52 7.53 -10.95
N LEU A 101 -0.43 8.19 -11.35
CA LEU A 101 -0.24 8.65 -12.71
C LEU A 101 0.48 7.58 -13.53
N GLU A 102 -0.14 7.18 -14.64
CA GLU A 102 0.41 6.19 -15.57
C GLU A 102 0.76 6.79 -16.93
N GLU A 103 1.91 6.38 -17.46
CA GLU A 103 2.26 6.61 -18.86
C GLU A 103 2.09 5.33 -19.69
N THR A 104 1.37 5.43 -20.80
CA THR A 104 1.14 4.32 -21.72
C THR A 104 2.14 4.40 -22.88
N LYS A 105 2.99 3.38 -23.03
CA LYS A 105 4.03 3.29 -24.08
C LYS A 105 3.53 3.50 -25.51
N ASP A 106 2.24 3.27 -25.77
CA ASP A 106 1.64 3.37 -27.12
C ASP A 106 1.55 4.81 -27.64
N ILE A 107 1.92 5.79 -26.82
CA ILE A 107 2.00 7.19 -27.18
C ILE A 107 3.19 7.71 -26.40
N GLU A 108 4.34 7.93 -27.04
CA GLU A 108 5.34 8.83 -26.46
C GLU A 108 4.59 10.13 -26.14
N PRO A 109 4.42 10.49 -24.86
CA PRO A 109 4.02 11.85 -24.59
C PRO A 109 5.26 12.66 -24.94
N LYS A 110 5.18 13.45 -26.01
CA LYS A 110 5.98 14.66 -26.10
C LYS A 110 5.55 15.56 -24.94
N ILE A 111 5.98 15.25 -23.71
CA ILE A 111 5.98 16.20 -22.60
C ILE A 111 7.16 17.13 -22.89
N SER A 112 7.06 17.87 -23.99
CA SER A 112 8.09 18.79 -24.45
C SER A 112 7.86 20.19 -23.88
N GLU A 113 6.68 20.45 -23.27
CA GLU A 113 6.27 21.78 -22.82
C GLU A 113 5.90 21.82 -21.33
N PRO A 114 6.59 22.64 -20.52
CA PRO A 114 6.28 22.83 -19.10
C PRO A 114 4.84 23.29 -18.81
N GLN A 115 4.20 24.01 -19.73
CA GLN A 115 2.83 24.51 -19.56
C GLN A 115 1.80 23.39 -19.62
N GLU A 116 1.94 22.46 -20.58
CA GLU A 116 1.03 21.32 -20.69
C GLU A 116 1.12 20.44 -19.44
N LEU A 117 2.33 20.15 -18.97
CA LEU A 117 2.55 19.32 -17.78
C LEU A 117 1.94 19.95 -16.52
N ASN A 118 2.05 21.29 -16.37
CA ASN A 118 1.41 22.03 -15.29
C ASN A 118 -0.11 21.84 -15.31
N MET A 119 -0.75 22.07 -16.47
CA MET A 119 -2.20 21.96 -16.62
C MET A 119 -2.68 20.52 -16.36
N LEU A 120 -1.99 19.52 -16.90
CA LEU A 120 -2.30 18.10 -16.66
C LEU A 120 -2.16 17.74 -15.17
N THR A 121 -1.16 18.30 -14.49
CA THR A 121 -0.91 18.04 -13.07
C THR A 121 -1.94 18.71 -12.18
N GLN A 122 -2.32 19.95 -12.46
CA GLN A 122 -3.40 20.66 -11.75
C GLN A 122 -4.69 19.86 -11.84
N TYR A 123 -5.05 19.46 -13.05
CA TYR A 123 -6.26 18.71 -13.31
C TYR A 123 -6.24 17.32 -12.65
N PHE A 124 -5.08 16.67 -12.63
CA PHE A 124 -4.90 15.42 -11.88
C PHE A 124 -5.09 15.61 -10.37
N ALA A 125 -4.63 16.72 -9.81
CA ALA A 125 -4.85 17.07 -8.42
C ALA A 125 -6.33 17.32 -8.12
N GLU A 126 -7.03 18.09 -8.96
CA GLU A 126 -8.48 18.37 -8.82
C GLU A 126 -9.31 17.09 -8.75
N ILE A 127 -9.04 16.14 -9.65
CA ILE A 127 -9.73 14.84 -9.66
C ILE A 127 -9.38 14.01 -8.42
N SER A 128 -8.12 14.05 -7.97
CA SER A 128 -7.64 13.15 -6.92
C SER A 128 -7.93 13.65 -5.50
N CYS A 129 -8.13 14.96 -5.33
CA CYS A 129 -8.29 15.61 -4.03
C CYS A 129 -9.76 15.79 -3.65
N HIS A 130 -10.47 14.69 -3.41
CA HIS A 130 -11.86 14.75 -2.98
C HIS A 130 -11.99 15.25 -1.52
N PRO A 131 -12.90 16.19 -1.20
CA PRO A 131 -13.02 16.76 0.15
C PRO A 131 -13.36 15.76 1.26
N GLU A 132 -14.07 14.68 0.94
CA GLU A 132 -14.43 13.63 1.90
C GLU A 132 -13.29 12.63 2.18
N ALA A 133 -12.19 12.70 1.43
CA ALA A 133 -10.98 11.93 1.73
C ALA A 133 -10.37 12.45 3.02
N THR A 134 -9.95 11.54 3.90
CA THR A 134 -9.28 11.89 5.17
C THR A 134 -7.87 12.38 4.93
N VAL A 135 -7.18 11.75 3.97
CA VAL A 135 -5.86 12.15 3.50
C VAL A 135 -5.72 11.82 2.01
N VAL A 136 -4.97 12.64 1.30
CA VAL A 136 -4.59 12.41 -0.08
C VAL A 136 -3.09 12.14 -0.11
N CYS A 137 -2.66 11.01 -0.66
CA CYS A 137 -1.22 10.79 -0.84
C CYS A 137 -0.70 11.71 -1.96
N SER A 138 0.54 12.19 -1.89
CA SER A 138 1.15 12.80 -3.08
C SER A 138 1.31 11.76 -4.19
N PRO A 139 1.40 12.17 -5.47
CA PRO A 139 1.40 11.25 -6.60
C PRO A 139 2.44 10.13 -6.53
N ILE A 140 2.02 8.95 -6.96
CA ILE A 140 2.90 7.83 -7.29
C ILE A 140 2.84 7.53 -8.79
N PHE A 141 3.92 6.97 -9.31
CA PHE A 141 4.15 6.94 -10.75
C PHE A 141 4.24 5.51 -11.29
N HIS A 142 3.69 5.28 -12.48
CA HIS A 142 3.91 4.07 -13.26
C HIS A 142 4.34 4.43 -14.68
N LYS A 143 5.58 4.10 -15.03
CA LYS A 143 6.20 4.38 -16.34
C LYS A 143 6.35 5.87 -16.70
N VAL A 144 6.06 6.78 -15.79
CA VAL A 144 6.36 8.20 -15.98
C VAL A 144 7.88 8.42 -15.81
N PRO A 145 8.55 9.18 -16.70
CA PRO A 145 9.96 9.52 -16.58
C PRO A 145 10.27 10.27 -15.27
N GLU A 146 11.35 9.86 -14.61
CA GLU A 146 11.74 10.35 -13.28
C GLU A 146 12.00 11.86 -13.26
N GLN A 147 12.52 12.42 -14.36
CA GLN A 147 12.79 13.85 -14.52
C GLN A 147 11.55 14.74 -14.28
N PHE A 148 10.34 14.19 -14.41
CA PHE A 148 9.11 14.93 -14.19
C PHE A 148 8.57 14.81 -12.75
N TYR A 149 9.10 13.92 -11.91
CA TYR A 149 8.51 13.62 -10.59
C TYR A 149 8.48 14.84 -9.69
N ASN A 150 9.61 15.57 -9.61
CA ASN A 150 9.75 16.75 -8.78
C ASN A 150 8.76 17.85 -9.18
N HIS A 151 8.60 18.07 -10.49
CA HIS A 151 7.69 19.06 -11.02
C HIS A 151 6.23 18.68 -10.76
N ILE A 152 5.86 17.43 -11.07
CA ILE A 152 4.50 16.92 -10.85
C ILE A 152 4.15 16.97 -9.37
N ILE A 153 5.04 16.53 -8.48
CA ILE A 153 4.79 16.56 -7.04
C ILE A 153 4.61 18.00 -6.57
N ASN A 154 5.52 18.93 -6.89
CA ASN A 154 5.37 20.32 -6.48
C ASN A 154 4.04 20.92 -6.96
N LYS A 155 3.71 20.76 -8.24
CA LYS A 155 2.49 21.34 -8.79
C LYS A 155 1.22 20.70 -8.24
N PHE A 156 1.26 19.40 -7.98
CA PHE A 156 0.19 18.68 -7.31
C PHE A 156 0.00 19.21 -5.88
N MET A 157 1.08 19.39 -5.11
CA MET A 157 1.01 19.91 -3.74
C MET A 157 0.37 21.30 -3.72
N GLU A 158 0.81 22.23 -4.58
CA GLU A 158 0.21 23.57 -4.71
C GLU A 158 -1.31 23.51 -4.90
N THR A 159 -1.76 22.66 -5.82
CA THR A 159 -3.17 22.55 -6.19
C THR A 159 -3.98 21.82 -5.12
N ALA A 160 -3.43 20.75 -4.53
CA ALA A 160 -4.08 20.02 -3.46
C ALA A 160 -4.27 20.89 -2.20
N LEU A 161 -3.30 21.73 -1.87
CA LEU A 161 -3.39 22.64 -0.73
C LEU A 161 -4.43 23.74 -0.95
N SER A 162 -4.57 24.28 -2.16
CA SER A 162 -5.65 25.23 -2.48
C SER A 162 -7.04 24.60 -2.37
N LEU A 163 -7.15 23.29 -2.58
CA LEU A 163 -8.35 22.48 -2.34
C LEU A 163 -8.53 22.10 -0.86
N ASN A 164 -7.68 22.61 0.04
CA ASN A 164 -7.81 22.51 1.48
C ASN A 164 -7.70 21.09 2.05
N VAL A 165 -7.14 20.12 1.30
CA VAL A 165 -6.99 18.72 1.73
C VAL A 165 -5.74 18.49 2.59
N TYR A 166 -5.76 17.43 3.41
CA TYR A 166 -4.59 16.97 4.15
C TYR A 166 -3.79 15.99 3.28
N ILE A 167 -2.46 16.14 3.22
CA ILE A 167 -1.62 15.43 2.25
C ILE A 167 -0.60 14.53 2.97
N ALA A 168 -0.51 13.26 2.59
CA ALA A 168 0.57 12.37 3.02
C ALA A 168 1.68 12.30 1.94
N PRO A 169 2.93 12.66 2.27
CA PRO A 169 4.04 12.52 1.34
C PRO A 169 4.26 11.07 0.89
N SER A 170 4.40 10.87 -0.41
CA SER A 170 4.69 9.58 -1.03
C SER A 170 6.17 9.43 -1.41
N GLN A 171 6.70 8.22 -1.21
CA GLN A 171 7.97 7.75 -1.74
C GLN A 171 7.69 6.80 -2.90
N PRO A 172 7.76 7.26 -4.17
CA PRO A 172 7.62 6.38 -5.32
C PRO A 172 8.80 5.40 -5.40
N TYR A 173 8.67 4.30 -6.14
CA TYR A 173 9.84 3.46 -6.42
C TYR A 173 10.77 4.14 -7.43
N ALA A 174 11.85 4.76 -6.94
CA ALA A 174 12.83 5.50 -7.73
C ALA A 174 14.27 5.33 -7.18
N PRO A 175 15.31 5.71 -7.93
CA PRO A 175 16.68 5.83 -7.44
C PRO A 175 16.80 6.76 -6.24
N ARG A 176 17.81 6.52 -5.38
CA ARG A 176 18.00 7.29 -4.14
C ARG A 176 18.20 8.80 -4.36
N THR A 177 18.80 9.20 -5.48
CA THR A 177 18.99 10.60 -5.86
C THR A 177 17.64 11.31 -5.98
N THR A 178 16.75 10.75 -6.80
CA THR A 178 15.38 11.23 -6.99
C THR A 178 14.60 11.26 -5.66
N LEU A 179 14.72 10.22 -4.83
CA LEU A 179 14.05 10.18 -3.53
C LEU A 179 14.53 11.28 -2.57
N ASN A 180 15.84 11.55 -2.54
CA ASN A 180 16.39 12.63 -1.71
C ASN A 180 15.91 14.01 -2.16
N GLU A 181 15.80 14.24 -3.46
CA GLU A 181 15.22 15.47 -4.01
C GLU A 181 13.76 15.63 -3.59
N LEU A 182 12.97 14.55 -3.65
CA LEU A 182 11.59 14.55 -3.18
C LEU A 182 11.48 14.83 -1.67
N VAL A 183 12.33 14.23 -0.85
CA VAL A 183 12.39 14.54 0.60
C VAL A 183 12.69 16.02 0.83
N ASN A 184 13.61 16.61 0.06
CA ASN A 184 13.91 18.05 0.16
C ASN A 184 12.73 18.92 -0.27
N ILE A 185 11.97 18.51 -1.28
CA ILE A 185 10.71 19.15 -1.66
C ILE A 185 9.72 19.11 -0.48
N TYR A 186 9.48 17.94 0.09
CA TYR A 186 8.57 17.80 1.24
C TYR A 186 9.02 18.61 2.45
N ARG A 187 10.33 18.70 2.72
CA ARG A 187 10.88 19.57 3.78
C ARG A 187 10.56 21.05 3.58
N LYS A 188 10.66 21.57 2.35
CA LYS A 188 10.28 22.96 2.06
C LYS A 188 8.81 23.21 2.32
N TRP A 189 7.98 22.21 2.01
CA TRP A 189 6.54 22.21 2.19
C TRP A 189 6.13 22.12 3.67
N TRP A 190 6.73 21.21 4.46
CA TRP A 190 6.46 21.08 5.89
C TRP A 190 6.75 22.36 6.68
N LYS A 191 7.70 23.20 6.23
CA LYS A 191 7.99 24.51 6.84
C LYS A 191 6.92 25.57 6.61
N LYS A 192 6.10 25.40 5.58
CA LYS A 192 5.10 26.39 5.13
C LYS A 192 3.67 25.99 5.47
N GLU A 193 3.40 24.68 5.52
CA GLU A 193 2.04 24.14 5.50
C GLU A 193 1.86 23.01 6.50
N ASP A 194 0.97 23.21 7.47
CA ASP A 194 0.64 22.20 8.50
C ASP A 194 -0.27 21.08 7.99
N LYS A 195 -0.83 21.24 6.79
CA LYS A 195 -1.68 20.23 6.14
C LYS A 195 -0.90 19.10 5.48
N ILE A 196 0.42 19.16 5.54
CA ILE A 196 1.29 18.16 4.95
C ILE A 196 1.80 17.28 6.09
N SER A 197 1.41 16.02 6.03
CA SER A 197 1.71 15.04 7.07
C SER A 197 3.20 14.88 7.24
N ARG A 198 3.64 14.96 8.49
CA ARG A 198 5.01 14.65 8.93
C ARG A 198 5.11 13.24 9.51
N ASN A 199 3.97 12.69 9.91
CA ASN A 199 3.84 11.43 10.65
C ASN A 199 3.20 10.29 9.84
N LEU A 200 2.80 10.51 8.58
CA LEU A 200 2.32 9.44 7.69
C LEU A 200 3.06 9.48 6.36
N LEU A 201 3.80 8.41 6.06
CA LEU A 201 4.57 8.27 4.81
C LEU A 201 3.97 7.18 3.93
N CYS A 202 3.50 7.56 2.74
CA CYS A 202 3.04 6.63 1.72
C CYS A 202 4.25 6.07 0.95
N VAL A 203 4.33 4.75 0.74
CA VAL A 203 5.51 4.11 0.14
C VAL A 203 5.08 3.14 -0.95
N ASP A 204 5.45 3.42 -2.19
CA ASP A 204 5.11 2.58 -3.34
C ASP A 204 6.12 1.46 -3.53
N TYR A 205 5.73 0.23 -3.20
CA TYR A 205 6.56 -0.96 -3.42
C TYR A 205 6.51 -1.51 -4.84
N ASN A 206 5.74 -0.86 -5.73
CA ASN A 206 5.75 -1.08 -7.18
C ASN A 206 5.59 -2.56 -7.57
N ASN A 207 4.45 -3.17 -7.20
CA ASN A 207 4.16 -4.59 -7.39
C ASN A 207 5.17 -5.51 -6.68
N SER A 208 5.60 -5.17 -5.47
CA SER A 208 6.55 -5.96 -4.66
C SER A 208 6.24 -5.82 -3.18
N ASN A 209 7.16 -6.15 -2.28
CA ASN A 209 6.97 -6.01 -0.83
C ASN A 209 8.24 -5.47 -0.19
N ALA A 210 8.13 -5.00 1.05
CA ALA A 210 9.22 -4.40 1.81
C ALA A 210 10.42 -5.34 1.96
N VAL A 211 10.17 -6.63 2.18
CA VAL A 211 11.21 -7.66 2.34
C VAL A 211 12.00 -7.84 1.04
N SER A 212 11.31 -8.01 -0.08
CA SER A 212 11.93 -8.21 -1.40
C SER A 212 12.60 -6.94 -1.92
N LYS A 213 12.19 -5.76 -1.43
CA LYS A 213 12.77 -4.45 -1.74
C LYS A 213 13.65 -3.93 -0.60
N TYR A 214 14.41 -4.81 0.05
CA TYR A 214 15.18 -4.50 1.27
C TYR A 214 16.01 -3.20 1.17
N SER A 215 16.69 -2.92 0.05
CA SER A 215 17.51 -1.71 -0.11
C SER A 215 16.69 -0.41 -0.13
N PHE A 216 15.50 -0.46 -0.75
CA PHE A 216 14.55 0.66 -0.79
C PHE A 216 13.83 0.80 0.55
N HIS A 217 13.42 -0.30 1.18
CA HIS A 217 12.81 -0.27 2.50
C HIS A 217 13.76 0.26 3.58
N ASN A 218 15.04 -0.09 3.54
CA ASN A 218 16.05 0.49 4.43
C ASN A 218 16.22 2.01 4.24
N TYR A 219 16.05 2.51 3.02
CA TYR A 219 16.04 3.95 2.77
C TYR A 219 14.83 4.60 3.43
N VAL A 220 13.63 4.03 3.22
CA VAL A 220 12.38 4.48 3.84
C VAL A 220 12.50 4.51 5.36
N LEU A 221 13.03 3.45 5.99
CA LEU A 221 13.27 3.41 7.44
C LEU A 221 14.24 4.51 7.90
N THR A 222 15.24 4.85 7.08
CA THR A 222 16.16 5.95 7.40
C THR A 222 15.45 7.29 7.36
N VAL A 223 14.62 7.54 6.33
CA VAL A 223 13.79 8.75 6.25
C VAL A 223 12.84 8.83 7.45
N LYS A 224 12.16 7.73 7.78
CA LYS A 224 11.29 7.62 8.96
C LYS A 224 12.02 8.04 10.24
N MET A 225 13.20 7.46 10.52
CA MET A 225 13.98 7.79 11.71
C MET A 225 14.37 9.27 11.78
N LEU A 226 14.73 9.86 10.63
CA LEU A 226 15.06 11.28 10.56
C LEU A 226 13.84 12.15 10.87
N LEU A 227 12.66 11.78 10.37
CA LEU A 227 11.40 12.49 10.64
C LEU A 227 10.96 12.33 12.10
N GLU A 228 11.03 11.12 12.66
CA GLU A 228 10.71 10.86 14.08
C GLU A 228 11.63 11.68 15.00
N LYS A 229 12.90 11.85 14.63
CA LYS A 229 13.85 12.69 15.36
C LYS A 229 13.61 14.20 15.17
N GLU A 230 13.36 14.63 13.93
CA GLU A 230 13.20 16.06 13.59
C GLU A 230 11.92 16.65 14.15
N PHE A 231 10.85 15.85 14.23
CA PHE A 231 9.52 16.32 14.64
C PHE A 231 9.04 15.76 15.97
N GLU A 232 9.80 14.87 16.62
CA GLU A 232 9.45 14.25 17.91
C GLU A 232 8.06 13.56 17.91
N GLU A 233 7.61 13.12 16.74
CA GLU A 233 6.33 12.43 16.53
C GLU A 233 6.60 11.04 15.89
N PRO A 234 5.88 9.97 16.28
CA PRO A 234 5.96 8.68 15.60
C PRO A 234 5.54 8.79 14.13
N VAL A 235 6.24 8.09 13.23
CA VAL A 235 5.96 8.16 11.79
C VAL A 235 5.47 6.80 11.30
N ALA A 236 4.21 6.71 10.89
CA ALA A 236 3.61 5.52 10.29
C ALA A 236 4.04 5.33 8.82
N ILE A 237 4.41 4.11 8.46
CA ILE A 237 4.67 3.70 7.08
C ILE A 237 3.42 3.03 6.52
N TYR A 238 2.87 3.63 5.47
CA TYR A 238 1.77 3.09 4.69
C TYR A 238 2.28 2.62 3.33
N GLY A 239 2.33 1.30 3.14
CA GLY A 239 2.88 0.68 1.93
C GLY A 239 1.81 0.41 0.90
N VAL A 240 1.97 0.91 -0.31
CA VAL A 240 1.01 0.76 -1.40
C VAL A 240 1.63 -0.03 -2.54
N ASN A 241 0.77 -0.60 -3.39
CA ASN A 241 1.22 -1.52 -4.44
C ASN A 241 2.02 -2.71 -3.91
N VAL A 242 1.64 -3.17 -2.71
CA VAL A 242 2.24 -4.32 -2.06
C VAL A 242 1.68 -5.59 -2.68
N ASN A 243 2.57 -6.54 -2.96
CA ASN A 243 2.22 -7.81 -3.57
C ASN A 243 3.11 -8.91 -2.99
N TYR A 244 2.53 -10.08 -2.72
CA TYR A 244 3.25 -11.22 -2.18
C TYR A 244 4.32 -11.76 -3.16
N SER A 245 4.05 -11.73 -4.47
CA SER A 245 5.03 -12.10 -5.49
C SER A 245 4.69 -11.54 -6.88
N ARG A 246 5.74 -11.31 -7.69
CA ARG A 246 5.65 -10.98 -9.11
C ARG A 246 5.43 -12.19 -10.01
N VAL A 247 5.69 -13.41 -9.51
CA VAL A 247 5.74 -14.65 -10.32
C VAL A 247 4.73 -15.68 -9.80
N LYS A 248 3.47 -15.28 -9.71
CA LYS A 248 2.37 -16.06 -9.11
C LYS A 248 2.06 -17.38 -9.83
N VAL A 249 2.36 -17.45 -11.13
CA VAL A 249 1.97 -18.57 -12.00
C VAL A 249 3.03 -19.69 -12.03
N LYS A 250 4.29 -19.39 -11.67
CA LYS A 250 5.41 -20.34 -11.83
C LYS A 250 5.52 -21.38 -10.71
N TYR A 251 5.09 -21.04 -9.51
CA TYR A 251 5.33 -21.85 -8.32
C TYR A 251 4.01 -22.32 -7.73
N GLU A 252 3.96 -23.55 -7.24
CA GLU A 252 2.78 -24.14 -6.57
C GLU A 252 2.51 -23.44 -5.23
N LYS A 253 3.58 -23.21 -4.44
CA LYS A 253 3.53 -22.51 -3.16
C LYS A 253 4.50 -21.34 -3.14
N ILE A 254 4.09 -20.23 -2.54
CA ILE A 254 4.88 -18.99 -2.49
C ILE A 254 4.81 -18.42 -1.08
N SER A 255 5.95 -18.11 -0.47
CA SER A 255 5.96 -17.49 0.86
C SER A 255 5.28 -16.13 0.86
N ALA A 256 4.50 -15.87 1.91
CA ALA A 256 3.78 -14.62 2.14
C ALA A 256 4.72 -13.51 2.63
N ARG A 257 5.68 -13.11 1.78
CA ARG A 257 6.68 -12.06 2.08
C ARG A 257 6.05 -10.69 2.33
N ASP A 258 4.84 -10.47 1.84
CA ASP A 258 4.02 -9.31 2.17
C ASP A 258 3.66 -9.27 3.66
N LEU A 259 3.22 -10.38 4.27
CA LEU A 259 2.94 -10.44 5.72
C LEU A 259 4.19 -10.24 6.58
N PHE A 260 5.36 -10.72 6.12
CA PHE A 260 6.63 -10.45 6.79
C PHE A 260 6.95 -8.95 6.87
N SER A 261 6.35 -8.12 6.01
CA SER A 261 6.60 -6.68 5.98
C SER A 261 6.18 -5.98 7.27
N TYR A 262 5.16 -6.48 7.98
CA TYR A 262 4.74 -5.92 9.28
C TYR A 262 5.85 -6.02 10.35
N PHE A 263 6.66 -7.07 10.29
CA PHE A 263 7.75 -7.33 11.24
C PHE A 263 8.99 -6.47 10.97
N ILE A 264 9.04 -5.80 9.81
CA ILE A 264 10.08 -4.85 9.43
C ILE A 264 9.55 -3.41 9.38
N GLY A 265 8.47 -3.12 10.11
CA GLY A 265 8.03 -1.75 10.37
C GLY A 265 7.12 -1.16 9.30
N LEU A 266 6.48 -1.99 8.48
CA LEU A 266 5.32 -1.58 7.69
C LEU A 266 4.11 -1.53 8.63
N ASP A 267 3.47 -0.37 8.80
CA ASP A 267 2.38 -0.22 9.77
C ASP A 267 1.00 -0.45 9.11
N VAL A 268 0.84 -0.01 7.85
CA VAL A 268 -0.38 -0.23 7.06
C VAL A 268 0.01 -0.83 5.71
N MET A 269 -0.51 -2.02 5.39
CA MET A 269 -0.30 -2.66 4.09
C MET A 269 -1.49 -2.40 3.16
N GLY A 270 -1.22 -1.80 2.01
CA GLY A 270 -2.19 -1.42 1.00
C GLY A 270 -2.32 -2.41 -0.16
N VAL A 271 -3.37 -2.23 -0.96
CA VAL A 271 -3.69 -3.10 -2.10
C VAL A 271 -2.76 -2.80 -3.28
N ASN A 272 -2.59 -3.79 -4.16
CA ASN A 272 -1.96 -3.57 -5.44
C ASN A 272 -2.88 -3.00 -6.51
N HIS A 273 -2.66 -1.72 -6.85
CA HIS A 273 -3.41 -1.00 -7.90
C HIS A 273 -2.68 -0.92 -9.23
N LYS A 274 -1.37 -1.19 -9.24
CA LYS A 274 -0.58 -1.19 -10.47
C LYS A 274 -0.88 -2.42 -11.30
N ARG A 275 -1.09 -2.20 -12.60
CA ARG A 275 -1.18 -3.28 -13.58
C ARG A 275 0.23 -3.77 -13.89
N ILE A 276 0.39 -5.09 -14.04
CA ILE A 276 1.58 -5.66 -14.66
C ILE A 276 1.29 -5.72 -16.15
N PRO A 277 1.88 -4.84 -16.99
CA PRO A 277 1.70 -4.92 -18.43
C PRO A 277 2.35 -6.21 -18.93
N LEU A 278 1.52 -7.17 -19.35
CA LEU A 278 2.00 -8.35 -20.05
C LEU A 278 1.92 -8.06 -21.56
N PRO A 279 2.96 -8.39 -22.35
CA PRO A 279 2.87 -8.32 -23.81
C PRO A 279 1.65 -9.09 -24.32
N SER A 280 1.00 -8.60 -25.38
CA SER A 280 -0.23 -9.21 -25.92
C SER A 280 -0.05 -10.70 -26.24
N GLU A 281 1.11 -11.09 -26.76
CA GLU A 281 1.47 -12.50 -27.00
C GLU A 281 1.50 -13.35 -25.73
N VAL A 282 1.98 -12.78 -24.61
CA VAL A 282 2.00 -13.45 -23.30
C VAL A 282 0.58 -13.54 -22.74
N VAL A 283 -0.22 -12.49 -22.89
CA VAL A 283 -1.65 -12.51 -22.50
C VAL A 283 -2.41 -13.56 -23.30
N GLU A 284 -2.20 -13.64 -24.61
CA GLU A 284 -2.82 -14.64 -25.48
C GLU A 284 -2.36 -16.05 -25.13
N ARG A 285 -1.07 -16.27 -24.86
CA ARG A 285 -0.57 -17.58 -24.39
C ARG A 285 -1.18 -17.98 -23.05
N ILE A 286 -1.38 -17.04 -22.13
CA ILE A 286 -2.02 -17.30 -20.83
C ILE A 286 -3.50 -17.63 -21.03
N LYS A 287 -4.21 -16.88 -21.89
CA LYS A 287 -5.62 -17.14 -22.23
C LYS A 287 -5.81 -18.49 -22.93
N ARG A 288 -4.93 -18.84 -23.88
CA ARG A 288 -5.00 -20.13 -24.59
C ARG A 288 -4.64 -21.33 -23.70
N LYS A 289 -3.99 -21.11 -22.54
CA LYS A 289 -3.66 -22.13 -21.54
C LYS A 289 -4.61 -22.07 -20.33
N ASP A 290 -5.91 -21.84 -20.55
CA ASP A 290 -6.92 -21.70 -19.50
C ASP A 290 -6.92 -22.86 -18.46
N GLU A 291 -6.37 -24.03 -18.79
CA GLU A 291 -6.21 -25.16 -17.87
C GLU A 291 -5.12 -24.98 -16.79
N THR A 292 -4.27 -23.95 -16.86
CA THR A 292 -3.09 -23.78 -15.96
C THR A 292 -3.16 -22.59 -15.01
N LYS A 293 -4.29 -21.87 -14.94
CA LYS A 293 -4.46 -20.78 -13.95
C LYS A 293 -4.58 -21.36 -12.54
N SER A 294 -3.44 -21.40 -11.86
CA SER A 294 -3.35 -21.62 -10.41
C SER A 294 -3.78 -20.35 -9.68
N TYR A 295 -5.01 -20.36 -9.15
CA TYR A 295 -5.45 -19.36 -8.19
C TYR A 295 -4.87 -19.70 -6.83
N LYS A 296 -4.37 -18.69 -6.10
CA LYS A 296 -3.70 -18.90 -4.82
C LYS A 296 -4.42 -18.17 -3.69
N LEU A 297 -4.63 -18.89 -2.60
CA LEU A 297 -5.11 -18.34 -1.34
C LEU A 297 -4.01 -18.35 -0.29
N LEU A 298 -4.09 -17.38 0.60
CA LEU A 298 -3.21 -17.26 1.75
C LEU A 298 -3.58 -18.31 2.81
N ASN A 299 -2.63 -19.17 3.14
CA ASN A 299 -2.59 -19.90 4.38
C ASN A 299 -1.87 -19.04 5.44
N ARG A 300 -2.63 -18.36 6.30
CA ARG A 300 -2.09 -17.51 7.38
C ARG A 300 -1.43 -18.27 8.53
N TYR A 301 -1.67 -19.58 8.67
CA TYR A 301 -0.98 -20.38 9.69
C TYR A 301 0.42 -20.77 9.23
N GLU A 302 0.60 -21.06 7.94
CA GLU A 302 1.89 -21.40 7.34
C GLU A 302 2.66 -20.19 6.78
N TYR A 303 1.98 -19.05 6.56
CA TYR A 303 2.50 -17.88 5.81
C TYR A 303 2.90 -18.25 4.37
N MET A 304 2.00 -18.96 3.70
CA MET A 304 2.18 -19.43 2.33
C MET A 304 0.95 -19.12 1.49
N TYR A 305 1.15 -18.62 0.27
CA TYR A 305 0.14 -18.62 -0.78
C TYR A 305 0.19 -19.97 -1.50
N VAL A 306 -0.91 -20.71 -1.45
CA VAL A 306 -1.04 -22.09 -1.93
C VAL A 306 -2.17 -22.16 -2.94
N ASP A 307 -2.10 -23.09 -3.88
CA ASP A 307 -3.19 -23.34 -4.82
C ASP A 307 -4.50 -23.63 -4.09
N ILE A 308 -5.61 -23.08 -4.58
CA ILE A 308 -6.94 -23.31 -4.02
C ILE A 308 -7.27 -24.80 -3.96
N LYS A 309 -6.91 -25.55 -5.00
CA LYS A 309 -7.21 -26.99 -5.10
C LYS A 309 -6.64 -27.77 -3.92
N ASP A 310 -5.44 -27.41 -3.46
CA ASP A 310 -4.78 -28.05 -2.32
C ASP A 310 -5.37 -27.64 -0.97
N LEU A 311 -6.14 -26.55 -0.94
CA LEU A 311 -6.78 -26.02 0.26
C LEU A 311 -8.22 -26.50 0.41
N LEU A 312 -8.92 -26.91 -0.65
CA LEU A 312 -10.36 -27.27 -0.64
C LEU A 312 -10.75 -28.28 0.45
N ASN A 313 -9.82 -29.12 0.89
CA ASN A 313 -10.02 -30.15 1.91
C ASN A 313 -9.42 -29.82 3.28
N LYS A 314 -8.81 -28.64 3.45
CA LYS A 314 -8.22 -28.22 4.72
C LYS A 314 -9.19 -27.39 5.56
N GLU A 315 -9.14 -27.55 6.87
CA GLU A 315 -9.98 -26.79 7.82
C GLU A 315 -9.75 -25.28 7.77
N ILE A 316 -8.54 -24.85 7.39
CA ILE A 316 -8.17 -23.43 7.33
C ILE A 316 -9.11 -22.59 6.45
N ILE A 317 -9.72 -23.19 5.43
CA ILE A 317 -10.68 -22.51 4.55
C ILE A 317 -12.13 -22.94 4.82
N ALA A 318 -12.43 -23.62 5.92
CA ALA A 318 -13.78 -24.13 6.20
C ALA A 318 -14.83 -23.02 6.10
N ASN A 319 -14.53 -21.84 6.68
CA ASN A 319 -15.39 -20.65 6.62
C ASN A 319 -15.58 -20.07 5.21
N TYR A 320 -14.73 -20.47 4.26
CA TYR A 320 -14.73 -19.99 2.88
C TYR A 320 -15.11 -21.08 1.87
N LYS A 321 -15.25 -22.34 2.30
CA LYS A 321 -15.33 -23.51 1.44
C LYS A 321 -16.51 -23.47 0.48
N ASP A 322 -17.69 -23.15 1.00
CA ASP A 322 -18.91 -23.09 0.19
C ASP A 322 -18.88 -21.91 -0.79
N HIS A 323 -18.28 -20.79 -0.37
CA HIS A 323 -18.10 -19.63 -1.23
C HIS A 323 -17.08 -19.93 -2.35
N LEU A 324 -15.97 -20.59 -2.02
CA LEU A 324 -14.93 -21.02 -2.97
C LEU A 324 -15.46 -22.02 -3.99
N LYS A 325 -16.27 -23.00 -3.57
CA LYS A 325 -16.93 -23.93 -4.50
C LYS A 325 -17.81 -23.19 -5.51
N LYS A 326 -18.67 -22.29 -5.04
CA LYS A 326 -19.54 -21.46 -5.91
C LYS A 326 -18.73 -20.57 -6.86
N ILE A 327 -17.58 -20.05 -6.43
CA ILE A 327 -16.70 -19.23 -7.27
C ILE A 327 -16.06 -20.08 -8.37
N LEU A 328 -15.57 -21.28 -8.02
CA LEU A 328 -14.94 -22.20 -8.98
C LEU A 328 -15.94 -22.73 -10.01
N GLU A 329 -17.23 -22.84 -9.65
CA GLU A 329 -18.30 -23.31 -10.55
C GLU A 329 -18.81 -22.24 -11.53
N LYS A 330 -18.75 -20.94 -11.18
CA LYS A 330 -19.39 -19.87 -11.97
C LYS A 330 -18.46 -19.13 -12.94
N ASP A 331 -17.14 -19.30 -12.84
CA ASP A 331 -16.00 -18.74 -13.62
C ASP A 331 -15.94 -17.19 -13.78
N GLU A 332 -17.08 -16.49 -13.80
CA GLU A 332 -17.13 -15.04 -13.87
C GLU A 332 -16.60 -14.41 -12.57
N LYS A 333 -15.54 -13.59 -12.71
CA LYS A 333 -14.90 -12.78 -11.64
C LYS A 333 -14.14 -13.56 -10.57
N ILE A 334 -13.68 -14.78 -10.85
CA ILE A 334 -12.85 -15.57 -9.93
C ILE A 334 -11.65 -14.80 -9.38
N ASP A 335 -10.88 -14.09 -10.21
CA ASP A 335 -9.72 -13.28 -9.79
C ASP A 335 -10.06 -12.25 -8.71
N ASP A 336 -11.20 -11.55 -8.86
CA ASP A 336 -11.63 -10.52 -7.92
C ASP A 336 -12.13 -11.13 -6.61
N ASN A 337 -12.80 -12.28 -6.67
CA ASN A 337 -13.25 -12.97 -5.46
C ASN A 337 -12.07 -13.56 -4.67
N ILE A 338 -11.07 -14.14 -5.35
CA ILE A 338 -9.85 -14.62 -4.69
C ILE A 338 -9.08 -13.49 -4.03
N LYS A 339 -9.03 -12.31 -4.66
CA LYS A 339 -8.47 -11.11 -4.01
C LYS A 339 -9.24 -10.77 -2.74
N LYS A 340 -10.57 -10.67 -2.78
CA LYS A 340 -11.39 -10.33 -1.60
C LYS A 340 -11.21 -11.32 -0.45
N ILE A 341 -11.18 -12.62 -0.74
CA ILE A 341 -10.95 -13.64 0.29
C ILE A 341 -9.56 -13.48 0.91
N ASN A 342 -8.53 -13.29 0.09
CA ASN A 342 -7.18 -13.01 0.62
C ASN A 342 -7.16 -11.74 1.48
N MET A 343 -7.84 -10.67 1.08
CA MET A 343 -7.96 -9.45 1.90
C MET A 343 -8.57 -9.75 3.26
N LYS A 344 -9.63 -10.55 3.30
CA LYS A 344 -10.28 -10.93 4.56
C LYS A 344 -9.36 -11.77 5.45
N ILE A 345 -8.66 -12.76 4.89
CA ILE A 345 -7.67 -13.56 5.64
C ILE A 345 -6.54 -12.68 6.18
N ILE A 346 -6.06 -11.70 5.41
CA ILE A 346 -5.03 -10.75 5.86
C ILE A 346 -5.57 -9.86 6.98
N LEU A 347 -6.81 -9.38 6.89
CA LEU A 347 -7.44 -8.56 7.93
C LEU A 347 -7.52 -9.34 9.26
N GLU A 348 -7.97 -10.60 9.21
CA GLU A 348 -8.00 -11.47 10.40
C GLU A 348 -6.59 -11.68 10.98
N GLU A 349 -5.59 -11.87 10.12
CA GLU A 349 -4.20 -12.03 10.56
C GLU A 349 -3.67 -10.74 11.20
N THR A 350 -3.96 -9.56 10.64
CA THR A 350 -3.54 -8.29 11.24
C THR A 350 -4.19 -8.04 12.59
N ASP A 351 -5.45 -8.45 12.77
CA ASP A 351 -6.12 -8.37 14.08
C ASP A 351 -5.45 -9.27 15.11
N TYR A 352 -5.10 -10.50 14.72
CA TYR A 352 -4.35 -11.43 15.57
C TYR A 352 -2.94 -10.89 15.90
N LEU A 353 -2.21 -10.38 14.90
CA LEU A 353 -0.90 -9.77 15.11
C LEU A 353 -0.99 -8.63 16.13
N ARG A 354 -1.95 -7.72 15.97
CA ARG A 354 -2.15 -6.59 16.88
C ARG A 354 -2.55 -7.03 18.30
N LYS A 355 -3.45 -8.00 18.44
CA LYS A 355 -4.00 -8.38 19.75
C LYS A 355 -3.07 -9.29 20.55
N GLU A 356 -2.36 -10.20 19.89
CA GLU A 356 -1.69 -11.32 20.54
C GLU A 356 -0.17 -11.33 20.37
N ILE A 357 0.36 -10.78 19.27
CA ILE A 357 1.79 -10.91 18.91
C ILE A 357 2.56 -9.61 19.11
N PHE A 358 1.98 -8.46 18.75
CA PHE A 358 2.66 -7.16 18.78
C PHE A 358 2.46 -6.39 20.10
N LYS A 359 1.85 -7.04 21.11
CA LYS A 359 1.82 -6.50 22.47
C LYS A 359 3.01 -7.03 23.28
N ARG A 360 3.63 -6.21 24.12
CA ARG A 360 4.64 -6.63 25.11
C ARG A 360 4.12 -7.70 26.05
N SER A 361 2.85 -7.61 26.44
CA SER A 361 2.14 -8.65 27.20
C SER A 361 1.70 -9.84 26.34
N GLY A 362 2.01 -9.83 25.05
CA GLY A 362 1.61 -10.84 24.08
C GLY A 362 2.24 -12.19 24.38
N ALA A 363 1.60 -13.24 23.88
CA ALA A 363 1.97 -14.62 24.19
C ALA A 363 3.34 -15.02 23.64
N LYS A 364 3.83 -14.33 22.59
CA LYS A 364 5.09 -14.64 21.91
C LYS A 364 5.79 -13.40 21.38
N HIS A 365 7.12 -13.41 21.41
CA HIS A 365 7.93 -12.40 20.74
C HIS A 365 7.71 -12.45 19.21
N PRO A 366 7.58 -11.31 18.49
CA PRO A 366 7.25 -11.27 17.07
C PRO A 366 8.16 -12.12 16.17
N LEU A 367 9.47 -12.10 16.40
CA LEU A 367 10.41 -12.92 15.62
C LEU A 367 10.20 -14.43 15.83
N ARG A 368 9.93 -14.87 17.07
CA ARG A 368 9.64 -16.29 17.35
C ARG A 368 8.37 -16.75 16.65
N TYR A 369 7.36 -15.88 16.61
CA TYR A 369 6.13 -16.15 15.85
C TYR A 369 6.41 -16.39 14.36
N LEU A 370 7.31 -15.61 13.74
CA LEU A 370 7.73 -15.85 12.36
C LEU A 370 8.52 -17.14 12.19
N GLU A 371 9.46 -17.43 13.10
CA GLU A 371 10.33 -18.62 13.04
C GLU A 371 9.54 -19.93 13.07
N GLU A 372 8.35 -19.93 13.67
CA GLU A 372 7.45 -21.09 13.68
C GLU A 372 6.81 -21.37 12.30
N LYS A 373 6.68 -20.35 11.45
CA LYS A 373 5.98 -20.43 10.16
C LYS A 373 6.74 -21.22 9.11
N GLU A 374 6.02 -22.03 8.34
CA GLU A 374 6.61 -22.79 7.23
C GLU A 374 7.20 -21.89 6.16
N GLY A 375 6.52 -20.80 5.81
CA GLY A 375 6.99 -19.85 4.80
C GLY A 375 8.26 -19.12 5.20
N TRP A 376 8.53 -18.96 6.50
CA TRP A 376 9.80 -18.46 7.00
C TRP A 376 10.91 -19.50 6.81
N LYS A 377 10.66 -20.72 7.26
CA LYS A 377 11.62 -21.85 7.17
C LYS A 377 12.01 -22.16 5.73
N LYS A 378 11.07 -22.06 4.78
CA LYS A 378 11.29 -22.36 3.36
C LYS A 378 11.91 -21.21 2.55
N ASP A 379 11.86 -19.98 3.06
CA ASP A 379 12.34 -18.80 2.34
C ASP A 379 13.47 -18.12 3.09
N GLU A 380 14.62 -18.77 3.08
CA GLU A 380 15.83 -18.32 3.77
C GLU A 380 16.25 -16.91 3.32
N TYR A 381 16.03 -16.57 2.06
CA TYR A 381 16.31 -15.22 1.55
C TYR A 381 15.45 -14.16 2.26
N ALA A 382 14.14 -14.40 2.36
CA ALA A 382 13.22 -13.49 3.03
C ALA A 382 13.53 -13.40 4.54
N ALA A 383 13.78 -14.54 5.19
CA ALA A 383 14.16 -14.60 6.59
C ALA A 383 15.43 -13.77 6.87
N ASN A 384 16.49 -14.00 6.08
CA ASN A 384 17.74 -13.26 6.17
C ASN A 384 17.55 -11.75 5.92
N ALA A 385 16.67 -11.37 5.00
CA ALA A 385 16.37 -9.96 4.74
C ALA A 385 15.69 -9.30 5.96
N VAL A 386 14.70 -9.98 6.59
CA VAL A 386 14.03 -9.49 7.81
C VAL A 386 15.04 -9.30 8.95
N LEU A 387 15.88 -10.31 9.20
CA LEU A 387 16.91 -10.24 10.25
C LEU A 387 17.91 -9.11 10.00
N LYS A 388 18.37 -8.94 8.76
CA LYS A 388 19.32 -7.86 8.40
C LYS A 388 18.71 -6.46 8.55
N ILE A 389 17.45 -6.28 8.14
CA ILE A 389 16.74 -4.99 8.28
C ILE A 389 16.58 -4.66 9.77
N THR A 390 16.11 -5.62 10.56
CA THR A 390 15.91 -5.45 12.00
C THR A 390 17.21 -5.09 12.71
N LYS A 391 18.28 -5.85 12.48
CA LYS A 391 19.60 -5.59 13.05
C LYS A 391 20.11 -4.19 12.71
N ARG A 392 20.06 -3.79 11.44
CA ARG A 392 20.52 -2.47 11.00
C ARG A 392 19.73 -1.32 11.61
N TYR A 393 18.43 -1.50 11.79
CA TYR A 393 17.59 -0.47 12.41
C TYR A 393 17.96 -0.30 13.88
N VAL A 394 18.07 -1.40 14.63
CA VAL A 394 18.49 -1.40 16.05
C VAL A 394 19.89 -0.82 16.24
N GLU A 395 20.84 -1.11 15.34
CA GLU A 395 22.17 -0.51 15.39
C GLU A 395 22.12 1.01 15.20
N LYS A 396 21.33 1.49 14.21
CA LYS A 396 21.21 2.93 13.95
C LYS A 396 20.52 3.69 15.08
N THR A 397 19.52 3.12 15.74
CA THR A 397 18.87 3.76 16.89
C THR A 397 19.85 3.91 18.04
N LYS A 398 20.61 2.86 18.37
CA LYS A 398 21.68 2.91 19.40
C LYS A 398 22.73 3.96 19.09
N THR A 399 23.23 4.04 17.85
CA THR A 399 24.20 5.07 17.46
C THR A 399 23.65 6.48 17.65
N LEU A 400 22.37 6.70 17.34
CA LEU A 400 21.73 8.02 17.50
C LEU A 400 21.58 8.43 18.96
N ASP A 401 21.41 7.48 19.89
CA ASP A 401 21.28 7.74 21.32
C ASP A 401 22.65 8.04 21.97
N ILE A 402 23.74 7.45 21.48
CA ILE A 402 25.11 7.73 21.98
C ILE A 402 25.54 9.19 21.71
N TYR A 403 25.01 9.84 20.66
CA TYR A 403 25.26 11.27 20.41
C TYR A 403 24.37 12.22 21.24
N LYS A 404 23.54 11.70 22.16
CA LYS A 404 22.72 12.49 23.08
C LYS A 404 23.26 12.53 24.53
N THR A 405 24.27 11.71 24.83
CA THR A 405 25.09 11.78 26.06
C THR A 405 26.39 12.50 25.76
#